data_AF-A0A3M1F3R5-F1
#
_entry.id   AF-A0A3M1F3R5-F1
#
_cell.length_a   1.000
_cell.length_b   1.000
_cell.length_c   1.000
_cell.angle_alpha   90.00
_cell.angle_beta   90.00
_cell.angle_gamma   90.00
#
_symmetry.space_group_name_H-M   'P 1'
#
loop_
_entity.id
_entity.type
_entity.pdbx_description
1 polymer ?
#
loop_
_entity_poly.entity_id
_entity_poly.type
_entity_poly.pdbx_seq_one_letter_code
_entity_poly.pdbx_strand_id
1 'polypeptide(L)' 'MAQIFHPSTNTFSKVSIFGAVFFLAGLLWLFGILIRSPYATQVDVAREQPVPFSHKHHVQEIGID' A
#
# COMPACT_ATOMS: atom_id res chain seq x y z
N MET A 1 46.85 5.64 20.58
CA MET A 1 46.09 4.79 19.63
C MET A 1 45.84 5.60 18.38
N ALA A 2 46.06 5.02 17.20
CA ALA A 2 45.80 5.71 15.93
C ALA A 2 44.29 5.72 15.64
N GLN A 3 43.79 6.82 15.09
CA GLN A 3 42.40 6.95 14.69
C GLN A 3 42.16 6.16 13.40
N ILE A 4 41.37 5.08 13.51
CA ILE A 4 41.08 4.17 12.39
C ILE A 4 39.98 4.75 11.47
N PHE A 5 38.98 5.44 12.05
CA PHE A 5 37.87 6.03 11.32
C PHE A 5 37.79 7.53 11.53
N HIS A 6 37.53 8.27 10.45
CA HIS A 6 37.34 9.71 10.49
C HIS A 6 36.09 10.07 11.34
N PRO A 7 36.03 11.23 12.05
CA PRO A 7 34.91 11.53 12.95
C PRO A 7 33.56 11.65 12.22
N SER A 8 33.59 12.00 10.93
CA SER A 8 32.39 12.03 10.07
C SER A 8 31.73 10.67 9.90
N THR A 9 32.46 9.56 10.13
CA THR A 9 31.90 8.21 10.08
C THR A 9 30.74 8.06 11.08
N ASN A 10 30.74 8.78 12.21
CA ASN A 10 29.61 8.78 13.14
C ASN A 10 28.32 9.32 12.49
N THR A 11 28.43 10.37 11.70
CA THR A 11 27.29 10.97 10.99
C THR A 11 26.81 10.03 9.89
N PHE A 12 27.73 9.47 9.09
CA PHE A 12 27.39 8.50 8.05
C PHE A 12 26.71 7.26 8.62
N SER A 13 27.20 6.71 9.73
CA SER A 13 26.58 5.57 10.41
C SER A 13 25.17 5.89 10.89
N LYS A 14 24.96 7.05 11.55
CA LYS A 14 23.62 7.46 12.00
C LYS A 14 22.66 7.64 10.84
N VAL A 15 23.06 8.38 9.81
CA VAL A 15 22.21 8.66 8.65
C VAL A 15 21.88 7.38 7.88
N SER A 16 22.85 6.48 7.69
CA SER A 16 22.62 5.22 6.98
C SER A 16 21.67 4.29 7.76
N ILE A 17 21.86 4.14 9.07
CA ILE A 17 21.00 3.29 9.90
C ILE A 17 19.57 3.84 9.94
N PHE A 18 19.39 5.10 10.34
CA PHE A 18 18.05 5.68 10.40
C PHE A 18 17.42 5.81 9.01
N GLY A 19 18.20 6.21 8.01
CA GLY A 19 17.76 6.29 6.62
C GLY A 19 17.24 4.95 6.12
N ALA A 20 17.97 3.85 6.36
CA ALA A 20 17.53 2.51 5.98
C ALA A 20 16.22 2.11 6.68
N VAL A 21 16.11 2.35 7.98
CA VAL A 21 14.89 2.03 8.75
C VAL A 21 13.68 2.79 8.20
N PHE A 22 13.78 4.11 8.04
CA PHE A 22 12.67 4.93 7.53
C PHE A 22 12.34 4.61 6.08
N PHE A 23 13.34 4.32 5.25
CA PHE A 23 13.12 3.92 3.87
C PHE A 23 12.34 2.60 3.78
N LEU A 24 12.75 1.58 4.53
CA LEU A 24 12.05 0.28 4.56
C LEU A 24 10.63 0.42 5.12
N ALA A 25 10.44 1.18 6.20
CA ALA A 25 9.12 1.44 6.77
C ALA A 25 8.21 2.16 5.76
N GLY A 26 8.74 3.16 5.06
CA GLY A 26 8.04 3.88 4.00
C GLY A 26 7.64 2.98 2.83
N LEU A 27 8.54 2.09 2.40
CA LEU A 27 8.23 1.09 1.38
C LEU A 27 7.11 0.15 1.81
N LEU A 28 7.19 -0.42 3.02
CA LEU A 28 6.16 -1.32 3.54
C LEU A 28 4.80 -0.62 3.66
N TRP A 29 4.78 0.63 4.10
CA TRP A 29 3.57 1.44 4.11
C TRP A 29 3.04 1.64 2.69
N LEU A 30 3.87 2.12 1.76
CA LEU A 30 3.46 2.35 0.38
C LEU A 30 2.85 1.09 -0.25
N PHE A 31 3.51 -0.06 -0.13
CA PHE A 31 2.95 -1.33 -0.59
C PHE A 31 1.66 -1.67 0.12
N GLY A 32 1.58 -1.44 1.42
CA GLY A 32 0.37 -1.64 2.21
C GLY A 32 -0.83 -0.81 1.74
N ILE A 33 -0.61 0.43 1.29
CA ILE A 33 -1.64 1.27 0.65
C ILE A 33 -1.99 0.69 -0.72
N LEU A 34 -1.00 0.41 -1.56
CA LEU A 34 -1.23 -0.03 -2.94
C LEU A 34 -2.06 -1.32 -3.00
N ILE A 35 -1.71 -2.34 -2.21
CA ILE A 35 -2.44 -3.62 -2.23
C ILE A 35 -3.87 -3.54 -1.69
N ARG A 36 -4.17 -2.52 -0.87
CA ARG A 36 -5.50 -2.27 -0.31
C ARG A 36 -6.28 -1.19 -1.06
N SER A 37 -5.66 -0.61 -2.09
CA SER A 37 -6.23 0.51 -2.81
C SER A 37 -7.42 0.07 -3.68
N PRO A 38 -8.39 0.96 -3.95
CA PRO A 38 -9.46 0.72 -4.92
C PRO A 38 -8.93 0.33 -6.31
N TYR A 39 -7.74 0.81 -6.68
CA TYR A 39 -7.06 0.42 -7.91
C TYR A 39 -6.73 -1.08 -7.94
N ALA A 40 -6.20 -1.62 -6.84
CA ALA A 40 -5.87 -3.03 -6.73
C ALA A 40 -7.12 -3.93 -6.56
N THR A 41 -8.10 -3.50 -5.77
CA THR A 41 -9.33 -4.28 -5.53
C THR A 41 -10.34 -4.17 -6.66
N GLN A 42 -10.26 -3.11 -7.46
CA GLN A 42 -11.19 -2.79 -8.54
C GLN A 42 -12.65 -2.70 -8.04
N VAL A 43 -12.85 -2.22 -6.82
CA VAL A 43 -14.17 -2.22 -6.14
C VAL A 43 -15.24 -1.43 -6.91
N ASP A 44 -14.85 -0.38 -7.62
CA ASP A 44 -15.76 0.45 -8.41
C ASP A 44 -15.83 0.05 -9.89
N VAL A 45 -15.20 -1.06 -10.27
CA VAL A 45 -15.19 -1.55 -11.65
C VAL A 45 -16.31 -2.59 -11.82
N ALA A 46 -17.37 -2.19 -12.51
CA ALA A 46 -18.41 -3.11 -12.94
C ALA A 46 -17.81 -4.21 -13.84
N ARG A 47 -18.01 -5.47 -13.45
CA ARG A 47 -17.56 -6.63 -14.22
C ARG A 47 -18.59 -6.96 -15.29
N GLU A 48 -18.13 -7.40 -16.45
CA GLU A 48 -19.02 -7.98 -17.45
C GLU A 48 -19.60 -9.30 -16.91
N GLN A 49 -20.93 -9.37 -16.92
CA GLN A 49 -21.66 -10.57 -16.52
C GLN A 49 -22.18 -11.26 -17.79
N PRO A 50 -22.06 -12.60 -17.92
CA PRO A 50 -22.60 -13.32 -19.08
C PRO A 50 -24.10 -13.11 -19.27
N VAL A 51 -24.84 -12.95 -18.17
CA VAL A 51 -26.23 -12.55 -18.13
C VAL A 51 -26.33 -11.30 -17.25
N PRO A 52 -26.88 -10.18 -17.73
CA PRO A 52 -27.00 -8.97 -16.93
C PRO A 52 -27.87 -9.20 -15.69
N PHE A 53 -27.33 -8.88 -14.51
CA PHE A 53 -28.08 -8.94 -13.26
C PHE A 53 -28.10 -7.56 -12.59
N SER A 54 -29.31 -7.05 -12.33
CA SER A 54 -29.50 -5.77 -11.63
C SER A 54 -29.88 -6.00 -10.17
N HIS A 55 -28.95 -5.80 -9.24
CA HIS A 55 -29.26 -5.83 -7.80
C HIS A 55 -30.34 -4.80 -7.43
N LYS A 56 -30.33 -3.64 -8.10
CA LYS A 56 -31.38 -2.62 -7.93
C LYS A 56 -32.76 -3.19 -8.23
N HIS A 57 -32.91 -3.88 -9.37
CA HIS A 57 -34.20 -4.47 -9.74
C HIS A 57 -34.66 -5.49 -8.70
N HIS A 58 -33.79 -6.44 -8.33
CA HIS A 58 -34.18 -7.56 -7.48
C HIS A 58 -34.42 -7.16 -6.03
N VAL A 59 -33.55 -6.32 -5.45
CA VAL A 59 -33.63 -5.96 -4.03
C VAL A 59 -34.52 -4.73 -3.82
N GLN A 60 -34.29 -3.65 -4.58
CA GLN A 60 -34.99 -2.38 -4.34
C GLN A 60 -36.38 -2.32 -4.98
N GLU A 61 -36.56 -2.88 -6.18
CA GLU A 61 -37.81 -2.71 -6.94
C GLU A 61 -38.83 -3.82 -6.67
N ILE A 62 -38.37 -5.07 -6.52
CA ILE A 62 -39.27 -6.23 -6.32
C ILE A 62 -39.15 -6.89 -4.93
N GLY A 63 -38.21 -6.44 -4.08
CA GLY A 63 -38.19 -6.77 -2.65
C GLY A 63 -37.69 -8.18 -2.30
N ILE A 64 -36.76 -8.74 -3.08
CA ILE A 64 -36.09 -10.00 -2.75
C ILE A 64 -34.93 -9.71 -1.77
N ASP A 65 -34.97 -10.34 -0.59
CA ASP A 65 -33.91 -10.35 0.45
C ASP A 65 -33.14 -11.69 0.43
#